data_AF-A0AAV7RDR9-F1
#
_entry.id   AF-A0AAV7RDR9-F1
#
_cell.length_a   1.000
_cell.length_b   1.000
_cell.length_c   1.000
_cell.angle_alpha   90.00
_cell.angle_beta   90.00
_cell.angle_gamma   90.00
#
_symmetry.space_group_name_H-M   'P 1'
#
loop_
_entity.id
_entity.type
_entity.pdbx_description
1 polymer ?
#
loop_
_entity_poly.entity_id
_entity_poly.type
_entity_poly.pdbx_seq_one_letter_code
_entity_poly.pdbx_strand_id
1 'polypeptide(L)'
;MSDSSVGETGAKGHSSPTGVKEEVKPAEEPAQQPTPQEEPRIRITPFFPRELGGRLRLFKRNWELLTSDAWVLQTVSGFHIEFWGTPVREVIPRPMMFSESDSNLIDAEVQELLLKGAICPALLHPRGFVSNLFLVEKKDKGFRPVINLCSFNKWVVYHHFKMEGIHLLLDILLQGDWMVRLDLKDAYLTVPIFPPHRRFLQFQWRQQIFEFTSLPFGLSSAPWCFTKLLKPVVEFLWSRGLRLIIYLDDILLMDQSKTHLISNANMTIALLQDLGFVINYQKSDLIPSQSMAFLGFLIDSQVATLSLPFQKITKIKKELRIVLRRDKISLRQLARVVGLLSSSIQAIFPGPLHYRALQRLKNHHLRRGMTYSERIALNSEARTEIQWWLDHMEAWNGRAIFGSSPDLVIESDASLQGWGARCGDLSFGGHWTPQELNLHINCLELLADSFAIKSLTRDRVSCVVLLWMDNVSAVQYINRLGGTRSRGLVELVKDFWHFCLAHQISVSAEYLPGIQNGTPGI
;
A
#
# COMPACT_ATOMS: atom_id res chain seq x y z
N MET A 1 53.30 -49.50 -4.80
CA MET A 1 53.85 -49.24 -6.15
C MET A 1 53.91 -47.71 -6.28
N SER A 2 54.91 -47.00 -5.74
CA SER A 2 56.31 -46.89 -6.23
C SER A 2 56.31 -46.59 -7.74
N ASP A 3 56.96 -45.58 -8.29
CA ASP A 3 57.97 -44.67 -7.78
C ASP A 3 58.32 -43.66 -8.89
N SER A 4 58.77 -42.44 -8.53
CA SER A 4 59.91 -41.72 -9.14
C SER A 4 59.92 -41.35 -10.65
N SER A 5 60.64 -40.38 -11.22
CA SER A 5 61.58 -39.30 -10.83
C SER A 5 61.89 -38.54 -12.16
N VAL A 6 61.84 -37.20 -12.24
CA VAL A 6 62.90 -36.18 -12.01
C VAL A 6 64.05 -36.15 -13.05
N GLY A 7 64.36 -34.93 -13.53
CA GLY A 7 65.60 -34.50 -14.20
C GLY A 7 65.29 -33.59 -15.41
N GLU A 8 65.24 -32.25 -15.37
CA GLU A 8 66.13 -31.19 -14.85
C GLU A 8 67.33 -30.86 -15.78
N THR A 9 67.64 -29.55 -15.87
CA THR A 9 68.74 -28.84 -16.57
C THR A 9 68.49 -28.49 -18.06
N GLY A 10 68.79 -27.31 -18.61
CA GLY A 10 69.49 -26.12 -18.11
C GLY A 10 70.21 -25.38 -19.25
N ALA A 11 69.70 -24.19 -19.61
CA ALA A 11 70.45 -22.93 -19.76
C ALA A 11 71.23 -22.57 -21.07
N LYS A 12 70.81 -21.40 -21.60
CA LYS A 12 71.58 -20.23 -22.12
C LYS A 12 72.31 -20.28 -23.48
N GLY A 13 72.03 -19.23 -24.28
CA GLY A 13 72.91 -18.67 -25.33
C GLY A 13 72.13 -17.81 -26.33
N HIS A 14 71.81 -16.55 -26.04
CA HIS A 14 72.44 -15.33 -26.62
C HIS A 14 72.65 -15.32 -28.14
N SER A 15 71.88 -14.51 -28.87
CA SER A 15 72.38 -13.41 -29.73
C SER A 15 71.27 -12.84 -30.64
N SER A 16 70.96 -11.56 -30.48
CA SER A 16 70.45 -10.68 -31.54
C SER A 16 71.66 -10.20 -32.37
N PRO A 17 71.53 -9.72 -33.63
CA PRO A 17 70.91 -8.41 -33.86
C PRO A 17 70.24 -8.17 -35.24
N THR A 18 69.41 -7.12 -35.29
CA THR A 18 69.18 -6.13 -36.38
C THR A 18 69.27 -6.61 -37.83
N GLY A 19 68.32 -6.38 -38.73
CA GLY A 19 67.29 -5.35 -38.79
C GLY A 19 67.04 -5.10 -40.28
N VAL A 20 65.82 -5.29 -40.75
CA VAL A 20 65.42 -4.94 -42.12
C VAL A 20 64.28 -3.95 -42.00
N LYS A 21 64.51 -2.74 -42.51
CA LYS A 21 63.51 -1.71 -42.71
C LYS A 21 62.68 -2.11 -43.92
N GLU A 22 61.41 -2.44 -43.71
CA GLU A 22 60.43 -2.49 -44.80
C GLU A 22 59.50 -1.28 -44.70
N GLU A 23 59.31 -0.65 -45.86
CA GLU A 23 58.60 0.59 -46.07
C GLU A 23 57.10 0.47 -45.79
N VAL A 24 56.62 1.51 -45.12
CA VAL A 24 55.26 1.76 -44.69
C VAL A 24 54.37 2.04 -45.90
N LYS A 25 53.37 1.19 -46.14
CA LYS A 25 52.11 1.55 -46.81
C LYS A 25 51.07 1.84 -45.73
N PRO A 26 50.26 2.91 -45.83
CA PRO A 26 49.26 3.22 -44.81
C PRO A 26 48.18 2.14 -44.78
N ALA A 27 47.94 1.60 -43.58
CA ALA A 27 46.84 0.68 -43.31
C ALA A 27 45.50 1.41 -43.48
N GLU A 28 44.56 0.70 -44.10
CA GLU A 28 43.15 1.07 -44.22
C GLU A 28 42.56 1.41 -42.85
N GLU A 29 41.86 2.54 -42.76
CA GLU A 29 41.12 2.96 -41.56
C GLU A 29 40.09 1.87 -41.18
N PRO A 30 40.03 1.46 -39.90
CA PRO A 30 38.95 0.59 -39.45
C PRO A 30 37.63 1.36 -39.52
N ALA A 31 36.63 0.72 -40.13
CA ALA A 31 35.27 1.19 -40.28
C ALA A 31 34.76 1.90 -39.01
N GLN A 32 34.29 3.14 -39.20
CA GLN A 32 33.62 3.94 -38.18
C GLN A 32 32.53 3.11 -37.51
N GLN A 33 32.71 2.86 -36.22
CA GLN A 33 31.63 2.36 -35.36
C GLN A 33 30.45 3.34 -35.47
N PRO A 34 29.20 2.85 -35.58
CA PRO A 34 28.05 3.74 -35.60
C PRO A 34 28.06 4.55 -34.30
N THR A 35 28.13 5.87 -34.45
CA THR A 35 27.90 6.84 -33.38
C THR A 35 26.66 6.42 -32.59
N PRO A 36 26.69 6.42 -31.25
CA PRO A 36 25.48 6.18 -30.47
C PRO A 36 24.45 7.20 -30.92
N GLN A 37 23.34 6.72 -31.49
CA GLN A 37 22.19 7.55 -31.78
C GLN A 37 21.86 8.29 -30.48
N GLU A 38 21.95 9.61 -30.52
CA GLU A 38 21.58 10.46 -29.39
C GLU A 38 20.13 10.13 -29.02
N GLU A 39 19.95 9.44 -27.89
CA GLU A 39 18.66 9.33 -27.23
C GLU A 39 18.10 10.75 -27.07
N PRO A 40 16.78 10.96 -27.25
CA PRO A 40 16.19 12.30 -27.15
C PRO A 40 16.39 12.84 -25.73
N ARG A 41 17.46 13.60 -25.54
CA ARG A 41 17.72 14.39 -24.34
C ARG A 41 16.75 15.56 -24.38
N ILE A 42 15.65 15.41 -23.65
CA ILE A 42 14.74 16.50 -23.32
C ILE A 42 15.58 17.60 -22.65
N ARG A 43 15.94 18.66 -23.38
CA ARG A 43 16.62 19.84 -22.81
C ARG A 43 15.59 20.68 -22.09
N ILE A 44 15.47 20.48 -20.78
CA ILE A 44 14.66 21.32 -19.89
C ILE A 44 15.52 22.44 -19.32
N THR A 45 15.11 23.68 -19.57
CA THR A 45 15.68 24.87 -18.92
C THR A 45 15.20 24.93 -17.46
N PRO A 46 16.09 25.12 -16.47
CA PRO A 46 15.69 25.22 -15.08
C PRO A 46 14.94 26.52 -14.82
N PHE A 47 13.62 26.43 -14.69
CA PHE A 47 12.74 27.50 -14.24
C PHE A 47 12.50 27.32 -12.72
N PHE A 48 12.93 28.29 -11.90
CA PHE A 48 12.70 28.29 -10.45
C PHE A 48 11.64 29.34 -10.05
N PRO A 49 10.34 29.05 -10.23
CA PRO A 49 9.31 29.89 -9.63
C PRO A 49 9.37 29.70 -8.10
N ARG A 50 9.29 30.81 -7.35
CA ARG A 50 9.22 30.78 -5.88
C ARG A 50 7.88 30.22 -5.37
N GLU A 51 6.86 30.19 -6.22
CA GLU A 51 5.51 29.72 -5.86
C GLU A 51 5.41 28.18 -5.92
N LEU A 52 4.87 27.60 -4.84
CA LEU A 52 4.59 26.17 -4.73
C LEU A 52 3.13 25.86 -5.12
N GLY A 53 2.21 26.78 -4.80
CA GLY A 53 0.78 26.68 -5.04
C GLY A 53 0.45 26.57 -6.52
N GLY A 54 -0.01 25.39 -6.93
CA GLY A 54 -0.37 25.08 -8.31
C GLY A 54 0.83 25.09 -9.27
N ARG A 55 2.03 24.80 -8.75
CA ARG A 55 3.31 24.83 -9.47
C ARG A 55 3.33 24.02 -10.77
N LEU A 56 2.60 22.90 -10.84
CA LEU A 56 2.61 22.03 -12.03
C LEU A 56 2.24 22.77 -13.32
N ARG A 57 1.39 23.81 -13.26
CA ARG A 57 1.01 24.64 -14.43
C ARG A 57 2.22 25.24 -15.15
N LEU A 58 3.30 25.50 -14.41
CA LEU A 58 4.52 26.12 -14.92
C LEU A 58 5.40 25.13 -15.70
N PHE A 59 5.13 23.82 -15.55
CA PHE A 59 5.85 22.72 -16.16
C PHE A 59 5.02 21.99 -17.22
N LYS A 60 3.90 22.59 -17.68
CA LYS A 60 2.96 21.98 -18.63
C LYS A 60 3.64 21.38 -19.87
N ARG A 61 4.64 22.06 -20.43
CA ARG A 61 5.40 21.58 -21.59
C ARG A 61 6.10 20.25 -21.33
N ASN A 62 6.61 20.04 -20.11
CA ASN A 62 7.28 18.79 -19.75
C ASN A 62 6.27 17.65 -19.58
N TRP A 63 5.08 17.97 -19.07
CA TRP A 63 3.96 17.01 -19.04
C TRP A 63 3.49 16.61 -20.45
N GLU A 64 3.45 17.56 -21.40
CA GLU A 64 3.10 17.28 -22.81
C GLU A 64 4.12 16.36 -23.50
N LEU A 65 5.38 16.37 -23.05
CA LEU A 65 6.40 15.43 -23.52
C LEU A 65 6.24 14.03 -22.90
N LEU A 66 5.69 13.95 -21.70
CA LEU A 66 5.51 12.70 -20.97
C LEU A 66 4.25 11.94 -21.40
N THR A 67 3.16 12.63 -21.69
CA THR A 67 1.86 12.01 -21.94
C THR A 67 0.97 12.81 -22.89
N SER A 68 0.13 12.08 -23.63
CA SER A 68 -0.96 12.63 -24.45
C SER A 68 -2.33 12.54 -23.77
N ASP A 69 -2.41 12.10 -22.49
CA ASP A 69 -3.67 12.01 -21.74
C ASP A 69 -4.24 13.42 -21.51
N ALA A 70 -5.36 13.72 -22.18
CA ALA A 70 -6.01 15.03 -22.11
C ALA A 70 -6.44 15.42 -20.69
N TRP A 71 -6.88 14.44 -19.88
CA TRP A 71 -7.29 14.70 -18.50
C TRP A 71 -6.09 15.09 -17.63
N VAL A 72 -4.93 14.45 -17.83
CA VAL A 72 -3.69 14.79 -17.12
C VAL A 72 -3.24 16.20 -17.47
N LEU A 73 -3.16 16.53 -18.76
CA LEU A 73 -2.73 17.85 -19.24
C LEU A 73 -3.68 18.98 -18.80
N GLN A 74 -4.99 18.71 -18.76
CA GLN A 74 -5.98 19.63 -18.21
C GLN A 74 -5.76 19.83 -16.70
N THR A 75 -5.54 18.75 -15.95
CA THR A 75 -5.32 18.78 -14.51
C THR A 75 -4.06 19.55 -14.12
N VAL A 76 -2.97 19.37 -14.87
CA VAL A 76 -1.71 20.12 -14.73
C VAL A 76 -1.94 21.63 -14.93
N SER A 77 -2.86 22.01 -15.81
CA SER A 77 -3.20 23.42 -16.06
C SER A 77 -4.17 23.97 -15.01
N GLY A 78 -5.05 23.12 -14.49
CA GLY A 78 -6.04 23.43 -13.47
C GLY A 78 -7.02 22.29 -13.30
N PHE A 79 -6.99 21.61 -12.17
CA PHE A 79 -7.91 20.53 -11.85
C PHE A 79 -9.36 21.04 -11.81
N HIS A 80 -10.20 20.42 -12.64
CA HIS A 80 -11.64 20.67 -12.70
C HIS A 80 -12.35 19.70 -11.76
N ILE A 81 -12.87 20.23 -10.65
CA ILE A 81 -13.70 19.44 -9.74
C ILE A 81 -14.98 19.03 -10.47
N GLU A 82 -15.23 17.73 -10.54
CA GLU A 82 -16.44 17.17 -11.15
C GLU A 82 -17.61 17.17 -10.16
N PHE A 83 -18.78 17.58 -10.63
CA PHE A 83 -20.00 17.68 -9.83
C PHE A 83 -21.12 16.82 -10.43
N TRP A 84 -21.91 16.13 -9.61
CA TRP A 84 -23.10 15.41 -10.09
C TRP A 84 -24.32 16.32 -10.27
N GLY A 85 -24.24 17.56 -9.78
CA GLY A 85 -25.26 18.59 -9.90
C GLY A 85 -24.67 19.98 -9.65
N THR A 86 -25.49 21.02 -9.71
CA THR A 86 -25.03 22.39 -9.40
C THR A 86 -24.78 22.52 -7.90
N PRO A 87 -23.56 22.82 -7.42
CA PRO A 87 -23.30 22.94 -6.00
C PRO A 87 -24.10 24.09 -5.38
N VAL A 88 -24.95 23.78 -4.39
CA VAL A 88 -25.72 24.77 -3.64
C VAL A 88 -25.21 24.83 -2.21
N ARG A 89 -24.87 26.04 -1.74
CA ARG A 89 -24.50 26.28 -0.35
C ARG A 89 -25.76 26.28 0.52
N GLU A 90 -25.88 25.31 1.41
CA GLU A 90 -26.98 25.23 2.38
C GLU A 90 -26.83 26.30 3.47
N VAL A 91 -25.69 26.33 4.17
CA VAL A 91 -25.45 27.22 5.33
C VAL A 91 -23.96 27.61 5.39
N ILE A 92 -23.65 28.86 5.75
CA ILE A 92 -22.29 29.26 6.11
C ILE A 92 -21.98 28.71 7.51
N PRO A 93 -20.92 27.90 7.68
CA PRO A 93 -20.62 27.31 8.97
C PRO A 93 -20.28 28.40 9.99
N ARG A 94 -20.67 28.18 11.25
CA ARG A 94 -20.23 29.04 12.35
C ARG A 94 -18.71 28.91 12.49
N PRO A 95 -17.97 30.01 12.73
CA PRO A 95 -16.55 29.95 12.98
C PRO A 95 -16.23 28.98 14.12
N MET A 96 -15.21 28.14 13.91
CA MET A 96 -14.75 27.24 14.96
C MET A 96 -14.01 28.05 16.03
N MET A 97 -14.30 27.76 17.30
CA MET A 97 -13.62 28.37 18.44
C MET A 97 -12.38 27.55 18.75
N PHE A 98 -11.23 28.21 18.82
CA PHE A 98 -9.94 27.61 19.08
C PHE A 98 -9.35 28.15 20.38
N SER A 99 -8.49 27.37 21.02
CA SER A 99 -7.63 27.89 22.10
C SER A 99 -6.69 28.97 21.54
N GLU A 100 -6.09 29.80 22.39
CA GLU A 100 -5.13 30.81 21.95
C GLU A 100 -3.91 30.18 21.27
N SER A 101 -3.41 29.06 21.81
CA SER A 101 -2.32 28.30 21.20
C SER A 101 -2.69 27.75 19.82
N ASP A 102 -3.89 27.17 19.67
CA ASP A 102 -4.35 26.65 18.38
C ASP A 102 -4.57 27.77 17.37
N SER A 103 -5.05 28.93 17.82
CA SER A 103 -5.24 30.09 16.96
C SER A 103 -3.91 30.58 16.38
N ASN A 104 -2.86 30.69 17.22
CA ASN A 104 -1.52 31.07 16.77
C ASN A 104 -0.92 30.06 15.78
N LEU A 105 -1.19 28.76 15.97
CA LEU A 105 -0.78 27.72 15.03
C LEU A 105 -1.51 27.87 13.69
N ILE A 106 -2.81 28.13 13.71
CA ILE A 106 -3.57 28.36 12.47
C ILE A 106 -3.09 29.62 11.77
N ASP A 107 -2.76 30.69 12.51
CA ASP A 107 -2.19 31.90 11.93
C ASP A 107 -0.89 31.62 11.17
N ALA A 108 0.04 30.89 11.80
CA ALA A 108 1.29 30.50 11.17
C ALA A 108 1.07 29.66 9.90
N GLU A 109 0.15 28.70 9.94
CA GLU A 109 -0.17 27.85 8.79
C GLU A 109 -0.87 28.63 7.65
N VAL A 110 -1.76 29.57 7.97
CA VAL A 110 -2.39 30.45 6.97
C VAL A 110 -1.35 31.34 6.30
N GLN A 111 -0.41 31.91 7.07
CA GLN A 111 0.70 32.68 6.51
C GLN A 111 1.61 31.81 5.64
N GLU A 112 1.91 30.57 6.06
CA GLU A 112 2.70 29.65 5.26
C GLU A 112 2.00 29.30 3.93
N LEU A 113 0.68 29.07 3.95
CA LEU A 113 -0.11 28.82 2.74
C LEU A 113 -0.12 30.03 1.79
N LEU A 114 -0.19 31.26 2.33
CA LEU A 114 -0.09 32.50 1.55
C LEU A 114 1.29 32.64 0.90
N LEU A 115 2.36 32.43 1.67
CA LEU A 115 3.74 32.47 1.18
C LEU A 115 4.00 31.44 0.08
N LYS A 116 3.41 30.24 0.20
CA LYS A 116 3.44 29.20 -0.83
C LYS A 116 2.64 29.56 -2.08
N GLY A 117 1.75 30.55 -2.00
CA GLY A 117 0.78 30.88 -3.05
C GLY A 117 -0.34 29.84 -3.19
N ALA A 118 -0.52 28.96 -2.20
CA ALA A 118 -1.53 27.89 -2.18
C ALA A 118 -2.94 28.42 -1.86
N ILE A 119 -3.01 29.59 -1.21
CA ILE A 119 -4.23 30.33 -0.96
C ILE A 119 -4.03 31.80 -1.32
N CYS A 120 -5.12 32.51 -1.57
CA CYS A 120 -5.12 33.96 -1.71
C CYS A 120 -6.33 34.58 -0.98
N PRO A 121 -6.24 35.85 -0.53
CA PRO A 121 -7.42 36.59 -0.08
C PRO A 121 -8.48 36.63 -1.17
N ALA A 122 -9.74 36.47 -0.79
CA ALA A 122 -10.86 36.49 -1.72
C ALA A 122 -12.06 37.23 -1.12
N LEU A 123 -12.95 37.67 -1.99
CA LEU A 123 -14.28 38.13 -1.58
C LEU A 123 -15.22 36.92 -1.49
N LEU A 124 -16.19 37.01 -0.58
CA LEU A 124 -17.23 36.00 -0.46
C LEU A 124 -18.00 35.91 -1.78
N HIS A 125 -17.90 34.76 -2.45
CA HIS A 125 -18.60 34.58 -3.72
C HIS A 125 -20.08 34.19 -3.46
N PRO A 126 -21.07 34.81 -4.12
CA PRO A 126 -22.49 34.53 -3.89
C PRO A 126 -22.87 33.06 -4.09
N ARG A 127 -22.26 32.41 -5.10
CA ARG A 127 -22.39 30.97 -5.40
C ARG A 127 -21.21 30.12 -4.89
N GLY A 128 -20.43 30.66 -3.95
CA GLY A 128 -19.25 29.97 -3.39
C GLY A 128 -19.58 29.21 -2.10
N PHE A 129 -18.65 28.36 -1.66
CA PHE A 129 -18.71 27.66 -0.39
C PHE A 129 -17.66 28.22 0.54
N VAL A 130 -18.08 28.46 1.80
CA VAL A 130 -17.17 28.81 2.89
C VAL A 130 -17.14 27.63 3.85
N SER A 131 -15.95 27.16 4.16
CA SER A 131 -15.70 26.06 5.08
C SER A 131 -14.86 26.51 6.27
N ASN A 132 -14.91 25.74 7.36
CA ASN A 132 -14.00 25.95 8.49
C ASN A 132 -12.65 25.28 8.20
N LEU A 133 -11.57 25.90 8.67
CA LEU A 133 -10.24 25.30 8.71
C LEU A 133 -10.02 24.66 10.09
N PHE A 134 -9.39 23.49 10.16
CA PHE A 134 -8.97 22.86 11.42
C PHE A 134 -7.59 22.22 11.27
N LEU A 135 -6.91 21.99 12.39
CA LEU A 135 -5.58 21.39 12.40
C LEU A 135 -5.63 19.88 12.64
N VAL A 136 -4.75 19.16 11.96
CA VAL A 136 -4.47 17.74 12.19
C VAL A 136 -2.99 17.57 12.55
N GLU A 137 -2.70 16.87 13.63
CA GLU A 137 -1.32 16.56 14.04
C GLU A 137 -0.60 15.71 12.98
N LYS A 138 0.59 16.16 12.59
CA LYS A 138 1.55 15.41 11.78
C LYS A 138 2.36 14.46 12.69
N LYS A 139 2.98 13.44 12.08
CA LYS A 139 3.85 12.48 12.80
C LYS A 139 5.09 13.14 13.43
N ASP A 140 5.56 14.25 12.84
CA ASP A 140 6.73 15.03 13.26
C ASP A 140 6.40 16.13 14.28
N LYS A 141 5.24 16.04 14.97
CA LYS A 141 4.71 17.04 15.92
C LYS A 141 4.30 18.39 15.32
N GLY A 142 4.40 18.57 14.00
CA GLY A 142 3.80 19.72 13.31
C GLY A 142 2.29 19.58 13.16
N PHE A 143 1.63 20.61 12.62
CA PHE A 143 0.21 20.56 12.28
C PHE A 143 0.00 20.67 10.78
N ARG A 144 -1.10 20.11 10.25
CA ARG A 144 -1.53 20.26 8.87
C ARG A 144 -2.89 20.96 8.86
N PRO A 145 -3.04 22.10 8.17
CA PRO A 145 -4.33 22.73 7.99
C PRO A 145 -5.18 21.89 7.04
N VAL A 146 -6.41 21.57 7.46
CA VAL A 146 -7.39 20.81 6.69
C VAL A 146 -8.67 21.63 6.60
N ILE A 147 -9.15 21.85 5.38
CA ILE A 147 -10.41 22.54 5.15
C ILE A 147 -11.56 21.53 5.29
N ASN A 148 -12.55 21.85 6.12
CA ASN A 148 -13.72 21.01 6.34
C ASN A 148 -14.68 21.12 5.15
N LEU A 149 -14.44 20.30 4.14
CA LEU A 149 -15.26 20.23 2.93
C LEU A 149 -16.37 19.18 3.05
N CYS A 150 -16.75 18.71 4.24
CA CYS A 150 -17.79 17.66 4.38
C CYS A 150 -19.11 18.02 3.69
N SER A 151 -19.56 19.28 3.78
CA SER A 151 -20.78 19.76 3.11
C SER A 151 -20.61 19.86 1.60
N PHE A 152 -19.46 20.38 1.14
CA PHE A 152 -19.15 20.52 -0.28
C PHE A 152 -18.92 19.17 -0.97
N ASN A 153 -18.23 18.24 -0.32
CA ASN A 153 -17.92 16.89 -0.83
C ASN A 153 -19.18 16.09 -1.17
N LYS A 154 -20.36 16.45 -0.63
CA LYS A 154 -21.64 15.87 -1.03
C LYS A 154 -21.96 16.10 -2.51
N TRP A 155 -21.43 17.16 -3.12
CA TRP A 155 -21.67 17.57 -4.52
C TRP A 155 -20.62 17.02 -5.49
N VAL A 156 -19.48 16.54 -4.98
CA VAL A 156 -18.34 16.10 -5.77
C VAL A 156 -18.56 14.66 -6.24
N VAL A 157 -18.30 14.38 -7.51
CA VAL A 157 -18.40 13.01 -8.06
C VAL A 157 -17.39 12.10 -7.38
N TYR A 158 -17.87 10.96 -6.89
CA TYR A 158 -17.01 9.91 -6.35
C TYR A 158 -16.54 8.98 -7.47
N HIS A 159 -15.23 8.91 -7.66
CA HIS A 159 -14.58 7.95 -8.54
C HIS A 159 -14.04 6.78 -7.72
N HIS A 160 -14.43 5.55 -8.07
CA HIS A 160 -13.79 4.38 -7.51
C HIS A 160 -12.41 4.19 -8.15
N PHE A 161 -11.36 4.11 -7.33
CA PHE A 161 -9.98 3.88 -7.78
C PHE A 161 -9.22 3.02 -6.79
N LYS A 162 -8.11 2.43 -7.25
CA LYS A 162 -7.19 1.66 -6.42
C LYS A 162 -5.86 2.41 -6.37
N MET A 163 -5.29 2.50 -5.18
CA MET A 163 -3.94 3.03 -4.96
C MET A 163 -2.94 1.88 -4.92
N GLU A 164 -1.70 2.13 -5.35
CA GLU A 164 -0.60 1.18 -5.23
C GLU A 164 -0.20 1.04 -3.76
N GLY A 165 -0.69 -0.01 -3.10
CA GLY A 165 -0.46 -0.21 -1.67
C GLY A 165 0.63 -1.23 -1.36
N ILE A 166 0.66 -1.64 -0.10
CA ILE A 166 1.55 -2.69 0.38
C ILE A 166 1.36 -4.03 -0.36
N HIS A 167 0.19 -4.29 -0.92
CA HIS A 167 -0.07 -5.50 -1.70
C HIS A 167 0.82 -5.59 -2.95
N LEU A 168 0.89 -4.51 -3.72
CA LEU A 168 1.74 -4.46 -4.91
C LEU A 168 3.22 -4.62 -4.53
N LEU A 169 3.62 -4.09 -3.37
CA LEU A 169 4.98 -4.31 -2.85
C LEU A 169 5.29 -5.78 -2.66
N LEU A 170 4.38 -6.53 -2.05
CA LEU A 170 4.59 -7.96 -1.82
C LEU A 170 4.71 -8.73 -3.13
N ASP A 171 4.10 -8.24 -4.22
CA ASP A 171 4.14 -8.89 -5.53
C ASP A 171 5.44 -8.59 -6.31
N ILE A 172 6.07 -7.41 -6.13
CA ILE A 172 7.23 -6.97 -6.94
C ILE A 172 8.58 -6.97 -6.19
N LEU A 173 8.55 -7.03 -4.86
CA LEU A 173 9.76 -7.09 -4.03
C LEU A 173 10.48 -8.41 -4.29
N LEU A 174 11.81 -8.37 -4.37
CA LEU A 174 12.66 -9.54 -4.43
C LEU A 174 13.52 -9.63 -3.16
N GLN A 175 13.83 -10.85 -2.74
CA GLN A 175 14.73 -11.06 -1.61
C GLN A 175 16.09 -10.41 -1.90
N GLY A 176 16.63 -9.67 -0.94
CA GLY A 176 17.88 -8.94 -1.07
C GLY A 176 17.78 -7.56 -1.73
N ASP A 177 16.58 -7.09 -2.13
CA ASP A 177 16.44 -5.78 -2.76
C ASP A 177 16.95 -4.65 -1.86
N TRP A 178 17.78 -3.78 -2.41
CA TRP A 178 18.03 -2.46 -1.82
C TRP A 178 16.83 -1.56 -2.08
N MET A 179 16.49 -0.71 -1.12
CA MET A 179 15.36 0.21 -1.21
C MET A 179 15.77 1.65 -0.90
N VAL A 180 15.11 2.59 -1.58
CA VAL A 180 15.20 4.04 -1.36
C VAL A 180 13.78 4.61 -1.29
N ARG A 181 13.51 5.48 -0.31
CA ARG A 181 12.21 6.15 -0.17
C ARG A 181 12.32 7.63 -0.52
N LEU A 182 11.43 8.13 -1.37
CA LEU A 182 11.27 9.55 -1.66
C LEU A 182 9.94 10.05 -1.06
N ASP A 183 9.95 11.27 -0.52
CA ASP A 183 8.78 11.98 -0.02
C ASP A 183 8.60 13.27 -0.85
N LEU A 184 7.38 13.53 -1.31
CA LEU A 184 7.05 14.76 -2.03
C LEU A 184 6.59 15.86 -1.06
N LYS A 185 7.27 17.01 -1.09
CA LYS A 185 6.93 18.16 -0.26
C LYS A 185 5.62 18.81 -0.73
N ASP A 186 4.63 18.85 0.17
CA ASP A 186 3.33 19.51 -0.05
C ASP A 186 2.67 19.09 -1.37
N ALA A 187 2.75 17.80 -1.71
CA ALA A 187 2.48 17.28 -3.05
C ALA A 187 1.14 17.74 -3.63
N TYR A 188 0.05 17.71 -2.84
CA TYR A 188 -1.25 18.19 -3.30
C TYR A 188 -1.25 19.68 -3.66
N LEU A 189 -0.55 20.52 -2.89
CA LEU A 189 -0.50 21.96 -3.16
C LEU A 189 0.24 22.28 -4.47
N THR A 190 0.98 21.34 -5.06
CA THR A 190 1.56 21.53 -6.40
C THR A 190 0.51 21.50 -7.51
N VAL A 191 -0.63 20.82 -7.29
CA VAL A 191 -1.69 20.67 -8.30
C VAL A 191 -2.59 21.92 -8.30
N PRO A 192 -2.70 22.66 -9.42
CA PRO A 192 -3.54 23.85 -9.48
C PRO A 192 -5.04 23.51 -9.49
N ILE A 193 -5.88 24.38 -8.96
CA ILE A 193 -7.34 24.32 -9.11
C ILE A 193 -7.77 25.27 -10.23
N PHE A 194 -8.69 24.79 -11.08
CA PHE A 194 -9.33 25.59 -12.11
C PHE A 194 -9.94 26.87 -11.49
N PRO A 195 -9.59 28.09 -11.96
CA PRO A 195 -9.93 29.34 -11.26
C PRO A 195 -11.42 29.50 -10.93
N PRO A 196 -12.37 29.19 -11.83
CA PRO A 196 -13.80 29.24 -11.51
C PRO A 196 -14.27 28.27 -10.42
N HIS A 197 -13.50 27.24 -10.08
CA HIS A 197 -13.86 26.27 -9.03
C HIS A 197 -13.26 26.64 -7.66
N ARG A 198 -12.32 27.58 -7.59
CA ARG A 198 -11.71 28.05 -6.33
C ARG A 198 -12.72 28.63 -5.35
N ARG A 199 -13.79 29.26 -5.86
CA ARG A 199 -14.94 29.74 -5.07
C ARG A 199 -15.64 28.66 -4.24
N PHE A 200 -15.44 27.39 -4.53
CA PHE A 200 -16.00 26.29 -3.74
C PHE A 200 -15.06 25.81 -2.62
N LEU A 201 -13.84 26.33 -2.60
CA LEU A 201 -12.77 25.99 -1.66
C LEU A 201 -12.40 27.22 -0.81
N GLN A 202 -13.38 28.06 -0.47
CA GLN A 202 -13.13 29.22 0.39
C GLN A 202 -13.22 28.81 1.86
N PHE A 203 -12.44 29.46 2.71
CA PHE A 203 -12.54 29.34 4.16
C PHE A 203 -12.43 30.71 4.82
N GLN A 204 -12.97 30.81 6.03
CA GLN A 204 -12.90 32.03 6.83
C GLN A 204 -11.90 31.86 7.98
N TRP A 205 -11.01 32.83 8.14
CA TRP A 205 -10.10 32.92 9.27
C TRP A 205 -9.90 34.38 9.69
N ARG A 206 -9.98 34.69 10.99
CA ARG A 206 -9.91 36.07 11.54
C ARG A 206 -10.78 37.10 10.78
N GLN A 207 -12.02 36.71 10.46
CA GLN A 207 -13.00 37.52 9.70
C GLN A 207 -12.59 37.84 8.25
N GLN A 208 -11.50 37.25 7.75
CA GLN A 208 -11.07 37.34 6.35
C GLN A 208 -11.40 36.05 5.60
N ILE A 209 -11.78 36.18 4.34
CA ILE A 209 -12.03 35.05 3.44
C ILE A 209 -10.79 34.79 2.60
N PHE A 210 -10.42 33.52 2.52
CA PHE A 210 -9.35 33.02 1.67
C PHE A 210 -9.92 31.93 0.75
N GLU A 211 -9.31 31.77 -0.42
CA GLU A 211 -9.62 30.65 -1.32
C GLU A 211 -8.37 29.89 -1.72
N PHE A 212 -8.51 28.58 -1.86
CA PHE A 212 -7.40 27.74 -2.33
C PHE A 212 -7.19 27.89 -3.85
N THR A 213 -5.95 28.14 -4.23
CA THR A 213 -5.49 28.18 -5.63
C THR A 213 -5.01 26.81 -6.12
N SER A 214 -4.69 25.92 -5.18
CA SER A 214 -4.17 24.57 -5.38
C SER A 214 -4.99 23.52 -4.62
N LEU A 215 -4.82 22.25 -4.96
CA LEU A 215 -5.60 21.13 -4.42
C LEU A 215 -5.45 21.02 -2.90
N PRO A 216 -6.52 21.27 -2.11
CA PRO A 216 -6.41 21.29 -0.66
C PRO A 216 -6.63 19.91 -0.02
N PHE A 217 -6.09 19.72 1.18
CA PHE A 217 -6.50 18.62 2.05
C PHE A 217 -7.94 18.79 2.51
N GLY A 218 -8.74 17.74 2.40
CA GLY A 218 -10.16 17.72 2.76
C GLY A 218 -11.09 17.54 1.58
N LEU A 219 -10.63 17.78 0.34
CA LEU A 219 -11.41 17.53 -0.88
C LEU A 219 -11.47 16.02 -1.15
N SER A 220 -12.69 15.48 -1.31
CA SER A 220 -12.90 14.03 -1.48
C SER A 220 -12.25 13.45 -2.74
N SER A 221 -12.15 14.24 -3.81
CA SER A 221 -11.54 13.85 -5.08
C SER A 221 -10.01 14.02 -5.13
N ALA A 222 -9.38 14.63 -4.11
CA ALA A 222 -7.94 14.91 -4.15
C ALA A 222 -7.07 13.65 -4.26
N PRO A 223 -7.30 12.56 -3.48
CA PRO A 223 -6.50 11.35 -3.61
C PRO A 223 -6.65 10.67 -4.98
N TRP A 224 -7.87 10.67 -5.54
CA TRP A 224 -8.14 10.15 -6.89
C TRP A 224 -7.39 10.97 -7.95
N CYS A 225 -7.53 12.29 -7.88
CA CYS A 225 -6.88 13.22 -8.79
C CYS A 225 -5.36 12.99 -8.80
N PHE A 226 -4.76 12.95 -7.61
CA PHE A 226 -3.32 12.82 -7.46
C PHE A 226 -2.80 11.44 -7.94
N THR A 227 -3.53 10.38 -7.62
CA THR A 227 -3.20 9.02 -8.09
C THR A 227 -3.27 8.94 -9.62
N LYS A 228 -4.33 9.49 -10.24
CA LYS A 228 -4.48 9.49 -11.70
C LYS A 228 -3.41 10.36 -12.38
N LEU A 229 -3.05 11.49 -11.79
CA LEU A 229 -2.02 12.40 -12.27
C LEU A 229 -0.63 11.73 -12.34
N LEU A 230 -0.30 10.87 -11.38
CA LEU A 230 1.00 10.19 -11.33
C LEU A 230 1.10 8.95 -12.21
N LYS A 231 0.00 8.45 -12.79
CA LYS A 231 0.02 7.25 -13.65
C LYS A 231 1.02 7.34 -14.80
N PRO A 232 1.07 8.43 -15.60
CA PRO A 232 2.03 8.50 -16.71
C PRO A 232 3.49 8.54 -16.23
N VAL A 233 3.73 9.04 -15.00
CA VAL A 233 5.06 9.03 -14.38
C VAL A 233 5.47 7.60 -14.06
N VAL A 234 4.57 6.83 -13.44
CA VAL A 234 4.78 5.41 -13.15
C VAL A 234 5.01 4.61 -14.42
N GLU A 235 4.13 4.76 -15.42
CA GLU A 235 4.21 4.07 -16.70
C GLU A 235 5.54 4.35 -17.42
N PHE A 236 5.97 5.62 -17.43
CA PHE A 236 7.26 5.99 -18.01
C PHE A 236 8.44 5.33 -17.29
N LEU A 237 8.46 5.35 -15.96
CA LEU A 237 9.55 4.75 -15.18
C LEU A 237 9.56 3.22 -15.30
N TRP A 238 8.39 2.56 -15.29
CA TRP A 238 8.27 1.12 -15.53
C TRP A 238 8.72 0.74 -16.94
N SER A 239 8.41 1.54 -17.95
CA SER A 239 8.88 1.30 -19.33
C SER A 239 10.42 1.34 -19.47
N ARG A 240 11.10 1.98 -18.50
CA ARG A 240 12.56 2.03 -18.38
C ARG A 240 13.14 0.89 -17.52
N GLY A 241 12.30 -0.04 -17.06
CA GLY A 241 12.70 -1.21 -16.28
C GLY A 241 12.85 -0.93 -14.77
N LEU A 242 12.40 0.22 -14.27
CA LEU A 242 12.50 0.52 -12.84
C LEU A 242 11.39 -0.21 -12.06
N ARG A 243 11.74 -0.80 -10.91
CA ARG A 243 10.77 -1.32 -9.93
C ARG A 243 10.53 -0.27 -8.85
N LEU A 244 9.30 0.22 -8.79
CA LEU A 244 8.89 1.24 -7.83
C LEU A 244 7.39 1.20 -7.55
N ILE A 245 7.01 1.83 -6.44
CA ILE A 245 5.63 2.01 -5.99
C ILE A 245 5.42 3.47 -5.66
N ILE A 246 4.32 4.05 -6.14
CA ILE A 246 3.89 5.41 -5.82
C ILE A 246 2.57 5.35 -5.06
N TYR A 247 2.64 5.61 -3.76
CA TYR A 247 1.46 5.78 -2.91
C TYR A 247 1.31 7.25 -2.54
N LEU A 248 0.54 7.98 -3.35
CA LEU A 248 0.38 9.42 -3.18
C LEU A 248 1.74 10.14 -3.15
N ASP A 249 2.10 10.76 -2.03
CA ASP A 249 3.36 11.49 -1.80
C ASP A 249 4.55 10.60 -1.41
N ASP A 250 4.30 9.34 -1.01
CA ASP A 250 5.32 8.37 -0.64
C ASP A 250 5.72 7.51 -1.85
N ILE A 251 6.99 7.54 -2.25
CA ILE A 251 7.54 6.75 -3.37
C ILE A 251 8.61 5.80 -2.83
N LEU A 252 8.53 4.52 -3.20
CA LEU A 252 9.53 3.51 -2.86
C LEU A 252 10.12 2.93 -4.13
N LEU A 253 11.45 3.01 -4.27
CA LEU A 253 12.20 2.37 -5.35
C LEU A 253 12.95 1.16 -4.80
N MET A 254 13.11 0.13 -5.63
CA MET A 254 13.85 -1.07 -5.25
C MET A 254 14.68 -1.63 -6.43
N ASP A 255 15.85 -2.15 -6.10
CA ASP A 255 16.76 -2.81 -7.06
C ASP A 255 17.67 -3.81 -6.35
N GLN A 256 18.09 -4.87 -7.04
CA GLN A 256 19.08 -5.82 -6.50
C GLN A 256 20.49 -5.21 -6.45
N SER A 257 20.77 -4.26 -7.33
CA SER A 257 22.04 -3.53 -7.36
C SER A 257 21.91 -2.17 -6.67
N LYS A 258 22.70 -1.97 -5.61
CA LYS A 258 22.77 -0.69 -4.88
C LYS A 258 23.16 0.48 -5.78
N THR A 259 24.07 0.27 -6.74
CA THR A 259 24.54 1.33 -7.65
C THR A 259 23.46 1.68 -8.66
N HIS A 260 22.75 0.69 -9.20
CA HIS A 260 21.62 0.92 -10.11
C HIS A 260 20.48 1.64 -9.38
N LEU A 261 20.17 1.26 -8.14
CA LEU A 261 19.14 1.93 -7.36
C LEU A 261 19.42 3.43 -7.18
N ILE A 262 20.67 3.81 -6.89
CA ILE A 262 21.05 5.22 -6.75
C ILE A 262 20.84 5.96 -8.07
N SER A 263 21.25 5.36 -9.19
CA SER A 263 21.01 5.92 -10.52
C SER A 263 19.51 6.09 -10.82
N ASN A 264 18.71 5.06 -10.53
CA ASN A 264 17.26 5.04 -10.71
C ASN A 264 16.58 6.10 -9.84
N ALA A 265 17.02 6.27 -8.59
CA ALA A 265 16.52 7.30 -7.69
C ALA A 265 16.84 8.71 -8.22
N ASN A 266 18.07 8.95 -8.69
CA ASN A 266 18.44 10.23 -9.27
C ASN A 266 17.64 10.55 -10.54
N MET A 267 17.42 9.58 -11.42
CA MET A 267 16.57 9.73 -12.61
C MET A 267 15.13 10.06 -12.22
N THR A 268 14.59 9.37 -11.22
CA THR A 268 13.23 9.60 -10.72
C THR A 268 13.09 10.98 -10.08
N ILE A 269 14.07 11.41 -9.28
CA ILE A 269 14.12 12.75 -8.70
C ILE A 269 14.15 13.82 -9.80
N ALA A 270 15.02 13.67 -10.80
CA ALA A 270 15.13 14.60 -11.91
C ALA A 270 13.80 14.72 -12.66
N LEU A 271 13.18 13.59 -13.03
CA LEU A 271 11.88 13.56 -13.68
C LEU A 271 10.80 14.27 -12.84
N LEU A 272 10.71 13.98 -11.55
CA LEU A 272 9.71 14.61 -10.67
C LEU A 272 9.91 16.12 -10.58
N GLN A 273 11.16 16.59 -10.46
CA GLN A 273 11.49 18.02 -10.44
C GLN A 273 11.17 18.70 -11.78
N ASP A 274 11.47 18.02 -12.88
CA ASP A 274 11.14 18.46 -14.24
C ASP A 274 9.63 18.53 -14.49
N LEU A 275 8.83 17.74 -13.78
CA LEU A 275 7.38 17.83 -13.81
C LEU A 275 6.82 18.88 -12.85
N GLY A 276 7.67 19.52 -12.04
CA GLY A 276 7.30 20.58 -11.11
C GLY A 276 6.98 20.11 -9.70
N PHE A 277 7.25 18.85 -9.35
CA PHE A 277 7.20 18.38 -7.97
C PHE A 277 8.44 18.83 -7.19
N VAL A 278 8.35 18.80 -5.86
CA VAL A 278 9.44 19.19 -4.96
C VAL A 278 9.74 18.02 -4.04
N ILE A 279 10.99 17.55 -4.06
CA ILE A 279 11.44 16.47 -3.18
C ILE A 279 11.67 17.01 -1.77
N ASN A 280 11.16 16.28 -0.78
CA ASN A 280 11.44 16.52 0.61
C ASN A 280 12.64 15.68 1.06
N TYR A 281 13.85 16.19 0.82
CA TYR A 281 15.09 15.48 1.14
C TYR A 281 15.23 15.11 2.62
N GLN A 282 14.61 15.86 3.53
CA GLN A 282 14.67 15.57 4.98
C GLN A 282 13.79 14.38 5.39
N LYS A 283 12.70 14.12 4.66
CA LYS A 283 11.79 12.98 4.90
C LYS A 283 12.06 11.80 3.97
N SER A 284 12.90 12.01 2.96
CA SER A 284 13.34 10.97 2.04
C SER A 284 14.51 10.17 2.64
N ASP A 285 14.52 8.87 2.42
CA ASP A 285 15.60 7.97 2.80
C ASP A 285 16.39 7.60 1.53
N LEU A 286 17.35 8.46 1.16
CA LEU A 286 18.14 8.34 -0.09
C LEU A 286 19.32 7.37 0.01
N ILE A 287 19.69 6.96 1.22
CA ILE A 287 20.74 5.97 1.42
C ILE A 287 20.11 4.59 1.22
N PRO A 288 20.55 3.81 0.22
CA PRO A 288 20.01 2.48 0.00
C PRO A 288 20.10 1.60 1.25
N SER A 289 18.97 0.99 1.61
CA SER A 289 18.86 0.07 2.75
C SER A 289 18.02 -1.14 2.38
N GLN A 290 18.34 -2.30 2.93
CA GLN A 290 17.51 -3.51 2.82
C GLN A 290 16.47 -3.60 3.95
N SER A 291 16.51 -2.66 4.91
CA SER A 291 15.48 -2.48 5.93
C SER A 291 14.88 -1.08 5.80
N MET A 292 13.58 -0.98 5.46
CA MET A 292 12.94 0.27 5.09
C MET A 292 11.54 0.40 5.70
N ALA A 293 11.23 1.58 6.25
CA ALA A 293 9.89 1.90 6.71
C ALA A 293 9.04 2.51 5.57
N PHE A 294 7.91 1.88 5.24
CA PHE A 294 7.02 2.34 4.18
C PHE A 294 5.55 2.03 4.53
N LEU A 295 4.65 2.99 4.29
CA LEU A 295 3.19 2.87 4.53
C LEU A 295 2.79 2.34 5.92
N GLY A 296 3.60 2.62 6.95
CA GLY A 296 3.34 2.19 8.32
C GLY A 296 3.73 0.74 8.62
N PHE A 297 4.58 0.16 7.78
CA PHE A 297 5.24 -1.14 7.95
C PHE A 297 6.76 -0.96 7.92
N LEU A 298 7.48 -1.94 8.46
CA LEU A 298 8.91 -2.13 8.28
C LEU A 298 9.09 -3.34 7.36
N ILE A 299 9.80 -3.12 6.26
CA ILE A 299 10.13 -4.12 5.26
C ILE A 299 11.59 -4.49 5.47
N ASP A 300 11.86 -5.78 5.61
CA ASP A 300 13.21 -6.31 5.57
C ASP A 300 13.32 -7.23 4.35
N SER A 301 14.06 -6.80 3.34
CA SER A 301 14.22 -7.56 2.11
C SER A 301 15.26 -8.67 2.23
N GLN A 302 16.19 -8.64 3.20
CA GLN A 302 17.16 -9.72 3.38
C GLN A 302 16.47 -11.00 3.86
N VAL A 303 15.68 -10.89 4.91
CA VAL A 303 14.88 -12.00 5.45
C VAL A 303 13.49 -12.10 4.81
N ALA A 304 13.16 -11.17 3.92
CA ALA A 304 11.86 -11.06 3.25
C ALA A 304 10.69 -11.05 4.24
N THR A 305 10.69 -10.12 5.19
CA THR A 305 9.61 -9.98 6.19
C THR A 305 8.95 -8.62 6.15
N LEU A 306 7.66 -8.62 6.45
CA LEU A 306 6.84 -7.43 6.67
C LEU A 306 6.41 -7.39 8.14
N SER A 307 6.79 -6.34 8.85
CA SER A 307 6.50 -6.16 10.27
C SER A 307 5.92 -4.77 10.56
N LEU A 308 5.38 -4.58 11.76
CA LEU A 308 4.97 -3.29 12.29
C LEU A 308 6.13 -2.65 13.06
N PRO A 309 6.37 -1.34 12.90
CA PRO A 309 7.30 -0.61 13.75
C PRO A 309 6.89 -0.71 15.23
N PHE A 310 7.87 -0.83 16.12
CA PHE A 310 7.65 -0.97 17.57
C PHE A 310 6.70 0.11 18.13
N GLN A 311 6.88 1.38 17.72
CA GLN A 311 6.03 2.49 18.14
C GLN A 311 4.55 2.29 17.79
N LYS A 312 4.25 1.68 16.63
CA LYS A 312 2.88 1.37 16.19
C LYS A 312 2.29 0.28 17.08
N ILE A 313 3.07 -0.75 17.42
CA ILE A 313 2.67 -1.82 18.35
C ILE A 313 2.33 -1.23 19.73
N THR A 314 3.23 -0.43 20.31
CA THR A 314 3.02 0.19 21.63
C THR A 314 1.75 1.04 21.65
N LYS A 315 1.51 1.82 20.59
CA LYS A 315 0.30 2.63 20.44
C LYS A 315 -0.97 1.77 20.40
N ILE A 316 -0.97 0.69 19.61
CA ILE A 316 -2.09 -0.24 19.52
C ILE A 316 -2.35 -0.87 20.90
N LYS A 317 -1.35 -1.46 21.54
CA LYS A 317 -1.50 -2.10 22.87
C LYS A 317 -2.01 -1.12 23.92
N LYS A 318 -1.55 0.15 23.90
CA LYS A 318 -2.05 1.19 24.79
C LYS A 318 -3.55 1.42 24.60
N GLU A 319 -4.01 1.57 23.37
CA GLU A 319 -5.44 1.78 23.07
C GLU A 319 -6.31 0.58 23.43
N LEU A 320 -5.83 -0.64 23.17
CA LEU A 320 -6.51 -1.87 23.56
C LEU A 320 -6.68 -1.99 25.08
N ARG A 321 -5.63 -1.70 25.86
CA ARG A 321 -5.69 -1.70 27.33
C ARG A 321 -6.67 -0.66 27.87
N ILE A 322 -6.72 0.54 27.27
CA ILE A 322 -7.68 1.57 27.66
C ILE A 322 -9.12 1.09 27.44
N VAL A 323 -9.37 0.43 26.30
CA VAL A 323 -10.69 -0.06 25.94
C VAL A 323 -11.15 -1.22 26.85
N LEU A 324 -10.27 -2.17 27.19
CA LEU A 324 -10.62 -3.28 28.08
C LEU A 324 -10.94 -2.87 29.52
N ARG A 325 -10.27 -1.81 30.02
CA ARG A 325 -10.45 -1.30 31.39
C ARG A 325 -11.74 -0.51 31.62
N ARG A 326 -12.42 -0.09 30.55
CA ARG A 326 -13.63 0.73 30.65
C ARG A 326 -14.87 -0.16 30.60
N ASP A 327 -15.85 0.17 31.43
CA ASP A 327 -17.16 -0.51 31.42
C ASP A 327 -17.92 -0.26 30.11
N LYS A 328 -17.87 0.99 29.64
CA LYS A 328 -18.45 1.42 28.37
C LYS A 328 -17.49 2.29 27.58
N ILE A 329 -17.46 2.10 26.28
CA ILE A 329 -16.65 2.86 25.31
C ILE A 329 -17.58 3.51 24.28
N SER A 330 -17.15 4.61 23.67
CA SER A 330 -17.93 5.15 22.55
C SER A 330 -17.80 4.30 21.29
N LEU A 331 -18.82 4.31 20.43
CA LEU A 331 -18.75 3.67 19.12
C LEU A 331 -17.58 4.20 18.27
N ARG A 332 -17.21 5.48 18.44
CA ARG A 332 -16.00 6.07 17.84
C ARG A 332 -14.72 5.39 18.33
N GLN A 333 -14.61 5.11 19.63
CA GLN A 333 -13.46 4.41 20.18
C GLN A 333 -13.37 2.98 19.66
N LEU A 334 -14.49 2.25 19.58
CA LEU A 334 -14.54 0.92 18.99
C LEU A 334 -14.14 0.94 17.50
N ALA A 335 -14.67 1.90 16.73
CA ALA A 335 -14.32 2.07 15.32
C ALA A 335 -12.82 2.33 15.11
N ARG A 336 -12.22 3.14 15.99
CA ARG A 336 -10.77 3.41 15.99
C ARG A 336 -9.96 2.15 16.28
N VAL A 337 -10.35 1.34 17.28
CA VAL A 337 -9.69 0.05 17.56
C VAL A 337 -9.77 -0.88 16.36
N VAL A 338 -10.96 -1.09 15.79
CA VAL A 338 -11.14 -1.93 14.59
C VAL A 338 -10.27 -1.44 13.43
N GLY A 339 -10.17 -0.12 13.22
CA GLY A 339 -9.30 0.46 12.20
C GLY A 339 -7.82 0.20 12.45
N LEU A 340 -7.35 0.36 13.69
CA LEU A 340 -5.96 0.08 14.08
C LEU A 340 -5.60 -1.40 13.83
N LEU A 341 -6.46 -2.32 14.27
CA LEU A 341 -6.26 -3.77 14.06
C LEU A 341 -6.28 -4.11 12.57
N SER A 342 -7.28 -3.62 11.83
CA SER A 342 -7.40 -3.85 10.38
C SER A 342 -6.20 -3.33 9.59
N SER A 343 -5.58 -2.22 10.02
CA SER A 343 -4.37 -1.66 9.38
C SER A 343 -3.07 -2.42 9.72
N SER A 344 -3.16 -3.46 10.56
CA SER A 344 -2.03 -4.20 11.10
C SER A 344 -1.98 -5.65 10.62
N ILE A 345 -3.06 -6.17 10.04
CA ILE A 345 -3.21 -7.58 9.64
C ILE A 345 -2.21 -8.04 8.58
N GLN A 346 -1.65 -7.13 7.78
CA GLN A 346 -0.66 -7.52 6.77
C GLN A 346 0.64 -8.01 7.40
N ALA A 347 0.99 -7.49 8.57
CA ALA A 347 2.18 -7.90 9.33
C ALA A 347 1.86 -8.95 10.40
N ILE A 348 0.61 -9.02 10.88
CA ILE A 348 0.17 -9.96 11.92
C ILE A 348 -0.73 -11.01 11.28
N PHE A 349 -0.13 -12.11 10.82
CA PHE A 349 -0.79 -13.11 9.98
C PHE A 349 -2.14 -13.63 10.55
N PRO A 350 -2.26 -14.09 11.82
CA PRO A 350 -3.54 -14.58 12.34
C PRO A 350 -4.53 -13.46 12.70
N GLY A 351 -4.12 -12.20 12.62
CA GLY A 351 -4.93 -11.03 13.00
C GLY A 351 -6.37 -11.04 12.44
N PRO A 352 -6.63 -11.45 11.18
CA PRO A 352 -7.99 -11.49 10.63
C PRO A 352 -8.98 -12.41 11.33
N LEU A 353 -8.51 -13.41 12.07
CA LEU A 353 -9.34 -14.28 12.89
C LEU A 353 -9.86 -13.57 14.16
N HIS A 354 -9.17 -12.52 14.60
CA HIS A 354 -9.33 -11.91 15.93
C HIS A 354 -9.76 -10.44 15.90
N TYR A 355 -10.61 -10.02 14.97
CA TYR A 355 -11.27 -8.70 15.06
C TYR A 355 -12.74 -8.70 14.59
N ARG A 356 -13.29 -9.87 14.24
CA ARG A 356 -14.61 -9.98 13.62
C ARG A 356 -15.71 -9.75 14.63
N ALA A 357 -15.56 -10.20 15.88
CA ALA A 357 -16.52 -9.91 16.94
C ALA A 357 -16.59 -8.40 17.21
N LEU A 358 -15.44 -7.71 17.28
CA LEU A 358 -15.39 -6.25 17.39
C LEU A 358 -16.10 -5.55 16.23
N GLN A 359 -15.87 -6.00 14.99
CA GLN A 359 -16.49 -5.45 13.80
C GLN A 359 -18.01 -5.68 13.78
N ARG A 360 -18.47 -6.89 14.14
CA ARG A 360 -19.89 -7.25 14.24
C ARG A 360 -20.59 -6.41 15.31
N LEU A 361 -19.99 -6.27 16.50
CA LEU A 361 -20.53 -5.46 17.59
C LEU A 361 -20.73 -4.01 17.14
N LYS A 362 -19.71 -3.41 16.53
CA LYS A 362 -19.81 -2.04 15.97
C LYS A 362 -20.96 -1.93 14.95
N ASN A 363 -21.00 -2.83 13.98
CA ASN A 363 -21.98 -2.79 12.90
C ASN A 363 -23.41 -3.05 13.41
N HIS A 364 -23.58 -3.91 14.41
CA HIS A 364 -24.87 -4.17 15.04
C HIS A 364 -25.47 -2.89 15.62
N HIS A 365 -24.70 -2.13 16.38
CA HIS A 365 -25.18 -0.88 16.99
C HIS A 365 -25.41 0.23 15.95
N LEU A 366 -24.53 0.39 14.97
CA LEU A 366 -24.73 1.39 13.90
C LEU A 366 -26.00 1.10 13.08
N ARG A 367 -26.31 -0.17 12.80
CA ARG A 367 -27.55 -0.55 12.10
C ARG A 367 -28.82 -0.24 12.89
N ARG A 368 -28.72 -0.07 14.22
CA ARG A 368 -29.84 0.33 15.09
C ARG A 368 -29.97 1.85 15.22
N GLY A 369 -29.23 2.63 14.42
CA GLY A 369 -29.31 4.09 14.39
C GLY A 369 -28.44 4.81 15.43
N MET A 370 -27.60 4.09 16.17
CA MET A 370 -26.68 4.73 17.13
C MET A 370 -25.62 5.58 16.42
N THR A 371 -25.33 6.73 16.99
CA THR A 371 -24.29 7.66 16.58
C THR A 371 -22.93 7.30 17.18
N TYR A 372 -21.84 7.76 16.55
CA TYR A 372 -20.48 7.49 17.01
C TYR A 372 -20.15 8.02 18.42
N SER A 373 -20.95 8.94 18.96
CA SER A 373 -20.76 9.51 20.30
C SER A 373 -21.35 8.63 21.41
N GLU A 374 -22.31 7.76 21.07
CA GLU A 374 -22.97 6.88 22.02
C GLU A 374 -22.04 5.80 22.55
N ARG A 375 -22.32 5.36 23.79
CA ARG A 375 -21.47 4.45 24.56
C ARG A 375 -22.09 3.07 24.69
N ILE A 376 -21.29 2.04 24.45
CA ILE A 376 -21.68 0.63 24.50
C ILE A 376 -20.72 -0.17 25.39
N ALA A 377 -21.19 -1.29 25.93
CA ALA A 377 -20.35 -2.26 26.61
C ALA A 377 -19.79 -3.27 25.59
N LEU A 378 -18.57 -3.76 25.84
CA LEU A 378 -18.00 -4.86 25.06
C LEU A 378 -18.59 -6.19 25.54
N ASN A 379 -19.00 -7.04 24.59
CA ASN A 379 -19.37 -8.43 24.88
C ASN A 379 -18.13 -9.31 25.12
N SER A 380 -18.34 -10.53 25.60
CA SER A 380 -17.27 -11.48 25.92
C SER A 380 -16.38 -11.77 24.70
N GLU A 381 -16.98 -12.06 23.54
CA GLU A 381 -16.25 -12.34 22.30
C GLU A 381 -15.29 -11.20 21.91
N ALA A 382 -15.76 -9.95 21.96
CA ALA A 382 -14.95 -8.76 21.66
C ALA A 382 -13.80 -8.57 22.67
N ARG A 383 -14.04 -8.87 23.95
CA ARG A 383 -12.99 -8.82 24.98
C ARG A 383 -11.92 -9.88 24.73
N THR A 384 -12.31 -11.11 24.40
CA THR A 384 -11.40 -12.20 24.06
C THR A 384 -10.53 -11.87 22.84
N GLU A 385 -11.11 -11.29 21.78
CA GLU A 385 -10.35 -10.86 20.61
C GLU A 385 -9.31 -9.78 20.98
N ILE A 386 -9.69 -8.76 21.76
CA ILE A 386 -8.74 -7.73 22.20
C ILE A 386 -7.61 -8.34 23.05
N GLN A 387 -7.94 -9.28 23.94
CA GLN A 387 -6.96 -9.95 24.79
C GLN A 387 -5.96 -10.75 23.93
N TRP A 388 -6.45 -11.49 22.93
CA TRP A 388 -5.59 -12.21 22.00
C TRP A 388 -4.56 -11.28 21.34
N TRP A 389 -4.98 -10.09 20.87
CA TRP A 389 -4.06 -9.12 20.29
C TRP A 389 -3.01 -8.63 21.29
N LEU A 390 -3.38 -8.38 22.55
CA LEU A 390 -2.43 -7.93 23.56
C LEU A 390 -1.34 -8.97 23.84
N ASP A 391 -1.72 -10.24 23.83
CA ASP A 391 -0.85 -11.36 24.20
C ASP A 391 0.04 -11.82 23.02
N HIS A 392 -0.48 -11.80 21.79
CA HIS A 392 0.15 -12.48 20.67
C HIS A 392 0.72 -11.56 19.57
N MET A 393 0.33 -10.28 19.51
CA MET A 393 0.69 -9.44 18.36
C MET A 393 2.20 -9.21 18.19
N GLU A 394 2.97 -9.25 19.28
CA GLU A 394 4.43 -9.08 19.20
C GLU A 394 5.10 -10.35 18.67
N ALA A 395 4.65 -11.52 19.12
CA ALA A 395 5.16 -12.81 18.66
C ALA A 395 4.88 -13.06 17.16
N TRP A 396 3.74 -12.57 16.66
CA TRP A 396 3.34 -12.69 15.25
C TRP A 396 3.83 -11.54 14.36
N ASN A 397 4.62 -10.61 14.90
CA ASN A 397 5.09 -9.45 14.14
C ASN A 397 6.29 -9.80 13.27
N GLY A 398 6.08 -9.97 11.96
CA GLY A 398 7.14 -10.35 11.03
C GLY A 398 6.66 -11.41 10.07
N ARG A 399 5.62 -11.10 9.29
CA ARG A 399 5.08 -12.02 8.29
C ARG A 399 6.10 -12.18 7.16
N ALA A 400 6.41 -13.42 6.78
CA ALA A 400 7.19 -13.69 5.58
C ALA A 400 6.46 -13.17 4.33
N ILE A 401 7.21 -12.53 3.43
CA ILE A 401 6.72 -11.95 2.18
C ILE A 401 6.61 -13.04 1.11
N PHE A 402 7.64 -13.87 0.99
CA PHE A 402 7.65 -15.00 0.06
C PHE A 402 7.10 -16.25 0.73
N GLY A 403 6.23 -16.97 0.02
CA GLY A 403 5.83 -18.33 0.42
C GLY A 403 6.96 -19.32 0.11
N SER A 404 7.12 -20.34 0.96
CA SER A 404 7.96 -21.49 0.64
C SER A 404 7.25 -22.37 -0.39
N SER A 405 8.02 -23.18 -1.13
CA SER A 405 7.45 -24.26 -1.94
C SER A 405 6.61 -25.19 -1.06
N PRO A 406 5.45 -25.69 -1.54
CA PRO A 406 4.62 -26.59 -0.76
C PRO A 406 5.33 -27.93 -0.55
N ASP A 407 5.32 -28.40 0.69
CA ASP A 407 5.72 -29.78 1.05
C ASP A 407 4.64 -30.79 0.64
N LEU A 408 3.38 -30.35 0.62
CA LEU A 408 2.21 -31.14 0.26
C LEU A 408 1.29 -30.35 -0.66
N VAL A 409 0.77 -31.03 -1.68
CA VAL A 409 -0.34 -30.55 -2.51
C VAL A 409 -1.53 -31.44 -2.23
N ILE A 410 -2.58 -30.86 -1.66
CA ILE A 410 -3.79 -31.56 -1.26
C ILE A 410 -4.92 -31.10 -2.18
N GLU A 411 -5.59 -32.05 -2.82
CA GLU A 411 -6.85 -31.85 -3.52
C GLU A 411 -7.99 -32.19 -2.56
N SER A 412 -8.99 -31.33 -2.46
CA SER A 412 -10.22 -31.59 -1.72
C SER A 412 -11.43 -31.51 -2.65
N ASP A 413 -12.47 -32.26 -2.29
CA ASP A 413 -13.77 -32.22 -2.96
C ASP A 413 -14.89 -32.51 -1.95
N ALA A 414 -16.05 -31.89 -2.16
CA ALA A 414 -17.24 -32.05 -1.35
C ALA A 414 -18.46 -32.36 -2.23
N SER A 415 -19.16 -33.45 -1.91
CA SER A 415 -20.43 -33.80 -2.53
C SER A 415 -21.60 -33.61 -1.55
N LEU A 416 -22.83 -33.85 -2.02
CA LEU A 416 -24.00 -33.88 -1.13
C LEU A 416 -24.02 -35.12 -0.22
N GLN A 417 -23.14 -36.10 -0.42
CA GLN A 417 -23.10 -37.34 0.35
C GLN A 417 -21.90 -37.43 1.30
N GLY A 418 -20.77 -36.83 0.93
CA GLY A 418 -19.55 -36.89 1.72
C GLY A 418 -18.46 -35.95 1.22
N TRP A 419 -17.25 -36.19 1.71
CA TRP A 419 -16.05 -35.45 1.33
C TRP A 419 -14.91 -36.37 0.98
N GLY A 420 -14.03 -35.87 0.12
CA GLY A 420 -12.84 -36.57 -0.35
C GLY A 420 -11.63 -35.66 -0.30
N ALA A 421 -10.47 -36.25 -0.08
CA ALA A 421 -9.20 -35.58 -0.16
C ALA A 421 -8.12 -36.50 -0.71
N ARG A 422 -7.18 -35.93 -1.47
CA ARG A 422 -6.07 -36.66 -2.08
C ARG A 422 -4.77 -35.88 -1.95
N CYS A 423 -3.67 -36.58 -1.71
CA CYS A 423 -2.31 -36.02 -1.74
C CYS A 423 -1.37 -37.07 -2.34
N GLY A 424 -1.02 -36.92 -3.62
CA GLY A 424 -0.34 -37.98 -4.37
C GLY A 424 -1.18 -39.26 -4.38
N ASP A 425 -0.61 -40.37 -3.92
CA ASP A 425 -1.28 -41.68 -3.86
C ASP A 425 -2.15 -41.88 -2.61
N LEU A 426 -2.09 -40.96 -1.64
CA LEU A 426 -2.89 -41.03 -0.42
C LEU A 426 -4.26 -40.41 -0.64
N SER A 427 -5.32 -41.14 -0.30
CA SER A 427 -6.70 -40.66 -0.36
C SER A 427 -7.44 -40.89 0.95
N PHE A 428 -8.20 -39.90 1.38
CA PHE A 428 -9.09 -39.96 2.54
C PHE A 428 -10.49 -39.52 2.14
N GLY A 429 -11.50 -39.99 2.87
CA GLY A 429 -12.87 -39.53 2.67
C GLY A 429 -13.82 -40.08 3.72
N GLY A 430 -15.04 -39.57 3.72
CA GLY A 430 -16.08 -39.99 4.64
C GLY A 430 -17.45 -39.40 4.30
N HIS A 431 -18.49 -39.95 4.91
CA HIS A 431 -19.86 -39.45 4.77
C HIS A 431 -20.15 -38.30 5.72
N TRP A 432 -21.05 -37.42 5.31
CA TRP A 432 -21.57 -36.37 6.18
C TRP A 432 -22.48 -36.95 7.26
N THR A 433 -22.37 -36.41 8.47
CA THR A 433 -23.34 -36.65 9.53
C THR A 433 -24.69 -35.99 9.20
N PRO A 434 -25.81 -36.45 9.79
CA PRO A 434 -27.11 -35.81 9.58
C PRO A 434 -27.14 -34.33 9.95
N GLN A 435 -26.34 -33.88 10.92
CA GLN A 435 -26.23 -32.47 11.26
C GLN A 435 -25.48 -31.68 10.18
N GLU A 436 -24.38 -32.23 9.65
CA GLU A 436 -23.56 -31.58 8.61
C GLU A 436 -24.31 -31.42 7.29
N LEU A 437 -25.15 -32.40 6.91
CA LEU A 437 -25.99 -32.32 5.70
C LEU A 437 -26.93 -31.11 5.67
N ASN A 438 -27.23 -30.50 6.81
CA ASN A 438 -28.04 -29.28 6.89
C ASN A 438 -27.23 -28.00 6.62
N LEU A 439 -25.91 -28.09 6.49
CA LEU A 439 -25.05 -26.97 6.18
C LEU A 439 -25.20 -26.57 4.71
N HIS A 440 -25.04 -25.27 4.44
CA HIS A 440 -24.97 -24.77 3.07
C HIS A 440 -23.77 -25.39 2.34
N ILE A 441 -23.86 -25.62 1.02
CA ILE A 441 -22.79 -26.26 0.24
C ILE A 441 -21.40 -25.64 0.47
N ASN A 442 -21.25 -24.31 0.39
CA ASN A 442 -19.98 -23.63 0.72
C ASN A 442 -19.41 -23.96 2.11
N CYS A 443 -20.25 -24.31 3.09
CA CYS A 443 -19.80 -24.75 4.40
C CYS A 443 -19.34 -26.21 4.39
N LEU A 444 -20.01 -27.09 3.62
CA LEU A 444 -19.58 -28.47 3.42
C LEU A 444 -18.21 -28.52 2.73
N GLU A 445 -18.02 -27.68 1.72
CA GLU A 445 -16.74 -27.47 1.01
C GLU A 445 -15.62 -27.14 1.99
N LEU A 446 -15.80 -26.07 2.77
CA LEU A 446 -14.83 -25.66 3.78
C LEU A 446 -14.61 -26.71 4.89
N LEU A 447 -15.63 -27.50 5.19
CA LEU A 447 -15.55 -28.59 6.15
C LEU A 447 -14.74 -29.76 5.58
N ALA A 448 -14.94 -30.11 4.32
CA ALA A 448 -14.14 -31.08 3.58
C ALA A 448 -12.67 -30.69 3.61
N ASP A 449 -12.36 -29.41 3.36
CA ASP A 449 -10.99 -28.88 3.44
C ASP A 449 -10.38 -29.03 4.84
N SER A 450 -11.17 -28.76 5.88
CA SER A 450 -10.74 -28.96 7.26
C SER A 450 -10.44 -30.43 7.53
N PHE A 451 -11.27 -31.36 7.04
CA PHE A 451 -11.02 -32.78 7.20
C PHE A 451 -9.83 -33.26 6.36
N ALA A 452 -9.66 -32.75 5.14
CA ALA A 452 -8.54 -33.02 4.26
C ALA A 452 -7.22 -32.70 4.96
N ILE A 453 -7.07 -31.46 5.45
CA ILE A 453 -5.89 -31.02 6.19
C ILE A 453 -5.68 -31.88 7.43
N LYS A 454 -6.68 -32.00 8.31
CA LYS A 454 -6.54 -32.77 9.56
C LYS A 454 -6.16 -34.23 9.33
N SER A 455 -6.62 -34.85 8.26
CA SER A 455 -6.34 -36.25 7.94
C SER A 455 -4.95 -36.42 7.36
N LEU A 456 -4.59 -35.58 6.38
CA LEU A 456 -3.35 -35.71 5.61
C LEU A 456 -2.12 -35.11 6.32
N THR A 457 -2.34 -34.25 7.32
CA THR A 457 -1.25 -33.67 8.12
C THR A 457 -1.22 -34.20 9.56
N ARG A 458 -1.96 -35.28 9.88
CA ARG A 458 -2.13 -35.79 11.25
C ARG A 458 -0.81 -35.99 12.00
N ASP A 459 0.20 -36.54 11.31
CA ASP A 459 1.50 -36.87 11.88
C ASP A 459 2.60 -35.89 11.46
N ARG A 460 2.22 -34.72 10.93
CA ARG A 460 3.16 -33.70 10.45
C ARG A 460 3.04 -32.42 11.28
N VAL A 461 4.19 -31.84 11.59
CA VAL A 461 4.31 -30.54 12.25
C VAL A 461 5.25 -29.70 11.38
N SER A 462 4.97 -28.39 11.27
CA SER A 462 5.82 -27.45 10.53
C SER A 462 5.94 -27.78 9.04
N CYS A 463 4.82 -27.85 8.32
CA CYS A 463 4.80 -28.06 6.87
C CYS A 463 4.00 -26.98 6.13
N VAL A 464 4.31 -26.81 4.84
CA VAL A 464 3.66 -25.89 3.93
C VAL A 464 2.75 -26.69 2.98
N VAL A 465 1.48 -26.33 2.97
CA VAL A 465 0.45 -27.02 2.20
C VAL A 465 -0.13 -26.08 1.15
N LEU A 466 -0.18 -26.56 -0.08
CA LEU A 466 -1.03 -26.01 -1.13
C LEU A 466 -2.32 -26.83 -1.19
N LEU A 467 -3.46 -26.16 -1.01
CA LEU A 467 -4.78 -26.78 -1.06
C LEU A 467 -5.47 -26.39 -2.36
N TRP A 468 -5.75 -27.38 -3.21
CA TRP A 468 -6.52 -27.22 -4.44
C TRP A 468 -7.98 -27.54 -4.20
N MET A 469 -8.83 -26.61 -4.63
CA MET A 469 -10.26 -26.59 -4.32
C MET A 469 -11.04 -26.12 -5.54
N ASP A 470 -12.23 -26.64 -5.76
CA ASP A 470 -13.13 -26.22 -6.84
C ASP A 470 -14.18 -25.19 -6.39
N ASN A 471 -14.09 -24.72 -5.14
CA ASN A 471 -14.96 -23.70 -4.58
C ASN A 471 -14.24 -22.37 -4.34
N VAL A 472 -14.45 -21.40 -5.23
CA VAL A 472 -13.86 -20.05 -5.12
C VAL A 472 -14.21 -19.37 -3.80
N SER A 473 -15.39 -19.62 -3.23
CA SER A 473 -15.76 -19.01 -1.94
C SER A 473 -14.91 -19.57 -0.80
N ALA A 474 -14.71 -20.88 -0.76
CA ALA A 474 -13.87 -21.54 0.24
C ALA A 474 -12.40 -21.08 0.12
N VAL A 475 -11.85 -21.04 -1.10
CA VAL A 475 -10.50 -20.51 -1.40
C VAL A 475 -10.31 -19.11 -0.81
N GLN A 476 -11.27 -18.20 -1.08
CA GLN A 476 -11.18 -16.82 -0.57
C GLN A 476 -11.30 -16.76 0.95
N TYR A 477 -12.11 -17.64 1.56
CA TYR A 477 -12.29 -17.69 3.01
C TYR A 477 -11.04 -18.21 3.74
N ILE A 478 -10.37 -19.24 3.20
CA ILE A 478 -9.09 -19.75 3.74
C ILE A 478 -8.01 -18.67 3.62
N ASN A 479 -7.74 -18.18 2.41
CA ASN A 479 -6.64 -17.23 2.14
C ASN A 479 -6.80 -15.88 2.84
N ARG A 480 -8.04 -15.45 3.13
CA ARG A 480 -8.32 -14.20 3.85
C ARG A 480 -8.55 -14.39 5.35
N LEU A 481 -8.41 -15.63 5.84
CA LEU A 481 -8.67 -16.00 7.24
C LEU A 481 -10.07 -15.50 7.68
N GLY A 482 -11.05 -15.73 6.82
CA GLY A 482 -12.47 -15.51 7.07
C GLY A 482 -13.13 -14.50 6.13
N GLY A 483 -14.34 -14.09 6.50
CA GLY A 483 -15.16 -13.17 5.72
C GLY A 483 -16.16 -12.40 6.57
N THR A 484 -17.00 -11.59 5.92
CA THR A 484 -17.99 -10.72 6.61
C THR A 484 -19.44 -11.14 6.36
N ARG A 485 -19.70 -12.11 5.48
CA ARG A 485 -21.04 -12.42 4.99
C ARG A 485 -21.72 -13.57 5.74
N SER A 486 -21.04 -14.70 5.92
CA SER A 486 -21.58 -15.89 6.60
C SER A 486 -20.91 -16.10 7.96
N ARG A 487 -21.72 -16.25 9.02
CA ARG A 487 -21.22 -16.61 10.36
C ARG A 487 -20.72 -18.05 10.38
N GLY A 488 -21.45 -18.99 9.76
CA GLY A 488 -21.06 -20.41 9.69
C GLY A 488 -19.68 -20.60 9.06
N LEU A 489 -19.44 -19.96 7.91
CA LEU A 489 -18.12 -20.02 7.27
C LEU A 489 -17.01 -19.42 8.14
N VAL A 490 -17.28 -18.34 8.88
CA VAL A 490 -16.25 -17.74 9.75
C VAL A 490 -15.87 -18.65 10.90
N GLU A 491 -16.84 -19.34 11.52
CA GLU A 491 -16.52 -20.27 12.60
C GLU A 491 -15.75 -21.48 12.06
N LEU A 492 -16.15 -22.04 10.91
CA LEU A 492 -15.39 -23.11 10.24
C LEU A 492 -13.95 -22.70 9.88
N VAL A 493 -13.74 -21.50 9.32
CA VAL A 493 -12.39 -20.99 9.01
C VAL A 493 -11.57 -20.80 10.29
N LYS A 494 -12.18 -20.35 11.39
CA LYS A 494 -11.47 -20.23 12.67
C LYS A 494 -11.01 -21.59 13.16
N ASP A 495 -11.87 -22.60 13.13
CA ASP A 495 -11.50 -23.95 13.56
C ASP A 495 -10.42 -24.57 12.66
N PHE A 496 -10.53 -24.34 11.35
CA PHE A 496 -9.50 -24.71 10.37
C PHE A 496 -8.14 -24.09 10.73
N TRP A 497 -8.08 -22.77 10.89
CA TRP A 497 -6.81 -22.09 11.14
C TRP A 497 -6.29 -22.29 12.56
N HIS A 498 -7.14 -22.46 13.57
CA HIS A 498 -6.69 -22.82 14.92
C HIS A 498 -5.94 -24.16 14.90
N PHE A 499 -6.45 -25.15 14.16
CA PHE A 499 -5.73 -26.41 13.95
C PHE A 499 -4.39 -26.19 13.25
N CYS A 500 -4.39 -25.47 12.11
CA CYS A 500 -3.17 -25.22 11.34
C CYS A 500 -2.10 -24.50 12.16
N LEU A 501 -2.48 -23.41 12.85
CA LEU A 501 -1.57 -22.60 13.67
C LEU A 501 -1.01 -23.39 14.85
N ALA A 502 -1.82 -24.25 15.49
CA ALA A 502 -1.37 -25.11 16.59
C ALA A 502 -0.30 -26.14 16.15
N HIS A 503 -0.36 -26.58 14.90
CA HIS A 503 0.58 -27.54 14.30
C HIS A 503 1.65 -26.88 13.42
N GLN A 504 1.72 -25.55 13.41
CA GLN A 504 2.63 -24.76 12.56
C GLN A 504 2.50 -25.08 11.06
N ILE A 505 1.30 -25.40 10.61
CA ILE A 505 0.99 -25.68 9.21
C ILE A 505 0.69 -24.35 8.52
N SER A 506 1.46 -24.04 7.49
CA SER A 506 1.17 -22.92 6.58
C SER A 506 0.30 -23.44 5.45
N VAL A 507 -0.83 -22.77 5.19
CA VAL A 507 -1.75 -23.17 4.11
C VAL A 507 -1.92 -22.03 3.13
N SER A 508 -1.88 -22.35 1.85
CA SER A 508 -2.35 -21.51 0.75
C SER A 508 -3.38 -22.28 -0.05
N ALA A 509 -4.44 -21.61 -0.49
CA ALA A 509 -5.51 -22.22 -1.27
C ALA A 509 -5.52 -21.68 -2.70
N GLU A 510 -5.68 -22.55 -3.68
CA GLU A 510 -5.81 -22.20 -5.09
C GLU A 510 -7.04 -22.86 -5.72
N TYR A 511 -7.65 -22.15 -6.67
CA TYR A 511 -8.81 -22.66 -7.38
C TYR A 511 -8.37 -23.61 -8.50
N LEU A 512 -8.89 -24.83 -8.49
CA LEU A 512 -8.74 -25.81 -9.55
C LEU A 512 -10.13 -26.18 -10.09
N PRO A 513 -10.40 -26.03 -11.40
CA PRO A 513 -11.69 -26.43 -11.96
C PRO A 513 -11.95 -27.94 -11.74
N GLY A 514 -13.17 -28.31 -11.32
CA GLY A 514 -13.50 -29.71 -10.98
C GLY A 514 -13.24 -30.76 -12.08
N ILE A 515 -13.15 -30.36 -13.36
CA ILE A 515 -12.79 -31.25 -14.48
C ILE A 515 -11.33 -31.72 -14.40
N GLN A 516 -10.49 -31.00 -13.67
CA GLN A 516 -9.07 -31.30 -13.44
C GLN A 516 -8.81 -31.88 -12.04
N ASN A 517 -9.84 -32.01 -11.19
CA ASN A 517 -9.72 -32.67 -9.89
C ASN A 517 -9.58 -34.17 -10.14
N GLY A 518 -8.50 -34.78 -9.65
CA GLY A 518 -8.29 -36.22 -9.76
C GLY A 518 -8.80 -36.99 -8.54
N THR A 519 -9.47 -36.32 -7.61
CA THR A 519 -10.21 -36.94 -6.52
C THR A 519 -11.26 -37.90 -7.10
N PRO A 520 -11.28 -39.18 -6.71
CA PRO A 520 -12.32 -40.10 -7.17
C PRO A 520 -13.68 -39.53 -6.77
N GLY A 521 -14.59 -39.37 -7.74
CA GLY A 521 -15.94 -38.90 -7.47
C GLY A 521 -16.59 -39.78 -6.40
N ILE A 522 -17.02 -39.16 -5.30
CA ILE A 522 -17.72 -39.80 -4.18
C ILE A 522 -19.19 -39.99 -4.54
#